data_AF-A0AA38JJC1-F1
#
_entry.id   AF-A0AA38JJC1-F1
#
_cell.length_a   1.000
_cell.length_b   1.000
_cell.length_c   1.000
_cell.angle_alpha   90.00
_cell.angle_beta   90.00
_cell.angle_gamma   90.00
#
_symmetry.space_group_name_H-M   'P 1'
#
loop_
_entity.id
_entity.type
_entity.pdbx_description
1 polymer ?
#
loop_
_entity_poly.entity_id
_entity_poly.type
_entity_poly.pdbx_seq_one_letter_code
_entity_poly.pdbx_strand_id
1 'polypeptide(L)' 'PGIRRFIWEHLVDVNRVLHRLKHAGATASAKKLHIGVPELKITGTVCTYEGRLPDTTKVGKIQTWP' A
#
# COMPACT_ATOMS: atom_id res chain seq x y z
N PRO A 1 12.86 22.98 1.71
CA PRO A 1 13.67 22.60 0.51
C PRO A 1 14.39 21.27 0.77
N GLY A 2 14.00 20.19 0.08
CA GLY A 2 14.58 18.85 0.26
C GLY A 2 13.54 17.74 0.06
N ILE A 3 12.81 17.39 1.12
CA ILE A 3 11.80 16.32 1.10
C ILE A 3 10.47 16.90 1.58
N ARG A 4 9.34 16.48 0.96
CA ARG A 4 8.01 16.85 1.44
C ARG A 4 7.74 16.16 2.77
N ARG A 5 7.23 16.90 3.76
CA ARG A 5 7.03 16.40 5.14
C ARG A 5 6.28 15.05 5.19
N PHE A 6 5.19 14.91 4.43
CA PHE A 6 4.40 13.68 4.43
C PHE A 6 5.18 12.45 3.91
N ILE A 7 6.11 12.65 2.97
CA ILE A 7 6.99 11.56 2.47
C ILE A 7 7.97 11.15 3.56
N TRP A 8 8.55 12.13 4.26
CA TRP A 8 9.45 11.85 5.38
C TRP A 8 8.76 11.05 6.49
N GLU A 9 7.58 11.50 6.92
CA GLU A 9 6.77 10.82 7.95
C GLU A 9 6.42 9.39 7.51
N HIS A 10 5.99 9.20 6.25
CA HIS A 10 5.71 7.88 5.70
C HIS A 10 6.93 6.94 5.72
N LEU A 11 8.12 7.43 5.36
CA LEU A 11 9.35 6.63 5.36
C LEU A 11 9.78 6.25 6.79
N VAL A 12 9.56 7.10 7.77
CA VAL A 12 9.79 6.79 9.19
C VAL A 12 8.89 5.64 9.65
N ASP A 13 7.61 5.67 9.29
CA ASP A 13 6.67 4.59 9.60
C ASP A 13 7.05 3.28 8.93
N VAL A 14 7.39 3.33 7.63
CA VAL A 14 7.85 2.15 6.88
C VAL A 14 9.09 1.54 7.52
N ASN A 15 10.08 2.35 7.92
CA ASN A 15 11.28 1.87 8.60
C ASN A 15 10.93 1.14 9.92
N ARG A 16 10.02 1.70 10.72
CA ARG A 16 9.57 1.08 11.98
C ARG A 16 8.88 -0.27 11.74
N VAL A 17 8.04 -0.36 10.70
CA VAL A 17 7.34 -1.61 10.35
C VAL A 17 8.33 -2.65 9.85
N LEU A 18 9.24 -2.30 8.93
CA LEU A 18 10.25 -3.23 8.42
C LEU A 18 11.18 -3.75 9.52
N HIS A 19 11.58 -2.88 10.45
CA HIS A 19 12.38 -3.28 11.61
C HIS A 19 11.64 -4.31 12.46
N ARG A 20 10.36 -4.09 12.77
CA ARG A 20 9.54 -5.05 13.53
C ARG A 20 9.35 -6.38 12.81
N LEU A 21 9.11 -6.35 11.49
CA LEU A 21 9.02 -7.56 10.67
C LEU A 21 10.32 -8.37 10.73
N LYS A 22 11.47 -7.70 10.62
CA LYS A 22 12.78 -8.34 10.77
C LYS A 22 12.96 -8.99 12.14
N HIS A 23 12.60 -8.30 13.24
CA HIS A 23 12.69 -8.86 14.59
C HIS A 23 11.76 -10.05 14.82
N ALA A 24 10.62 -10.09 14.14
CA ALA A 24 9.69 -11.22 14.17
C ALA A 24 10.14 -12.40 13.27
N GLY A 25 11.28 -12.31 12.59
CA GLY A 25 11.75 -13.32 11.63
C GLY A 25 10.95 -13.36 10.32
N ALA A 26 10.12 -12.35 10.06
CA ALA A 26 9.34 -12.26 8.83
C ALA A 26 10.20 -11.72 7.67
N THR A 27 9.96 -12.24 6.46
CA THR A 27 10.61 -11.75 5.23
C THR A 27 9.58 -11.08 4.33
N ALA A 28 9.88 -9.85 3.89
CA ALA A 28 9.09 -9.16 2.87
C ALA A 28 9.69 -9.42 1.49
N SER A 29 8.85 -9.74 0.50
CA SER A 29 9.29 -9.86 -0.88
C SER A 29 9.52 -8.48 -1.48
N ALA A 30 10.78 -8.16 -1.80
CA ALA A 30 11.13 -6.87 -2.43
C ALA A 30 10.34 -6.64 -3.74
N LYS A 31 10.11 -7.69 -4.53
CA LYS A 31 9.34 -7.62 -5.79
C LYS A 31 7.87 -7.23 -5.59
N LYS A 32 7.29 -7.52 -4.41
CA LYS A 32 5.88 -7.23 -4.10
C LYS A 32 5.71 -5.96 -3.24
N LEU A 33 6.81 -5.39 -2.76
CA LEU A 33 6.80 -4.25 -1.86
C LEU A 33 6.59 -2.95 -2.66
N HIS A 34 5.66 -2.13 -2.22
CA HIS A 34 5.39 -0.82 -2.80
C HIS A 34 5.47 0.22 -1.68
N ILE A 35 6.34 1.22 -1.84
CA ILE A 35 6.59 2.29 -0.84
C ILE A 35 6.52 3.63 -1.56
N GLY A 36 5.76 4.58 -1.01
CA GLY A 36 5.67 5.95 -1.56
C GLY A 36 5.04 6.06 -2.95
N VAL A 37 4.19 5.10 -3.34
CA VAL A 37 3.46 5.13 -4.61
C VAL A 37 2.18 5.97 -4.50
N PRO A 38 1.76 6.67 -5.57
CA PRO A 38 0.56 7.51 -5.55
C PRO A 38 -0.75 6.70 -5.49
N GLU A 39 -0.70 5.46 -5.96
CA GLU A 39 -1.82 4.53 -5.95
C GLU A 39 -1.35 3.10 -5.70
N LEU A 40 -2.12 2.33 -4.92
CA LEU A 40 -1.86 0.92 -4.68
C LEU A 40 -3.16 0.11 -4.55
N LYS A 41 -3.22 -1.02 -5.25
CA LYS A 41 -4.30 -1.99 -5.08
C LYS A 41 -4.05 -2.86 -3.83
N ILE A 42 -4.91 -2.72 -2.83
CA ILE A 42 -4.90 -3.48 -1.58
C ILE A 42 -6.20 -4.28 -1.50
N THR A 43 -6.10 -5.61 -1.60
CA THR A 43 -7.20 -6.58 -1.36
C THR A 43 -8.57 -6.14 -1.89
N GLY A 44 -8.65 -5.84 -3.18
CA GLY A 44 -9.91 -5.48 -3.86
C GLY A 44 -10.38 -4.05 -3.63
N THR A 45 -9.51 -3.19 -3.09
CA THR A 45 -9.66 -1.73 -3.10
C THR A 45 -8.43 -1.11 -3.73
N VAL A 46 -8.62 0.06 -4.32
CA VAL A 46 -7.56 0.88 -4.87
C VAL A 46 -7.41 2.07 -3.94
N CYS A 47 -6.25 2.19 -3.29
CA CYS A 47 -5.93 3.31 -2.42
C CYS A 47 -5.22 4.37 -3.26
N THR A 48 -5.79 5.56 -3.32
CA THR A 48 -5.26 6.75 -3.99
C THR A 48 -5.02 7.85 -2.96
N TYR A 49 -4.43 8.97 -3.38
CA TYR A 49 -4.30 10.17 -2.55
C TYR A 49 -5.66 10.72 -2.06
N GLU A 50 -6.69 10.67 -2.92
CA GLU A 50 -8.03 11.19 -2.64
C GLU A 50 -8.87 10.24 -1.76
N GLY A 51 -8.37 9.03 -1.50
CA GLY A 51 -9.05 8.02 -0.68
C GLY A 51 -9.10 6.65 -1.34
N ARG A 52 -10.07 5.84 -0.90
CA ARG A 52 -10.22 4.45 -1.35
C ARG A 52 -11.33 4.33 -2.38
N LEU A 53 -11.01 3.68 -3.49
CA LEU A 53 -11.94 3.33 -4.55
C LEU A 53 -12.14 1.80 -4.58
N PRO A 54 -13.33 1.32 -4.99
CA PRO A 54 -13.53 -0.10 -5.19
C PRO A 54 -12.73 -0.58 -6.41
N ASP A 55 -12.12 -1.77 -6.31
CA ASP A 55 -11.44 -2.37 -7.44
C ASP A 55 -12.46 -2.76 -8.53
N THR A 56 -12.34 -2.18 -9.72
CA THR A 56 -13.22 -2.41 -10.86
C THR A 56 -13.35 -3.90 -11.22
N THR A 57 -12.28 -4.68 -11.02
CA THR A 57 -12.32 -6.14 -11.26
C THR A 57 -13.21 -6.86 -10.25
N LYS A 58 -13.27 -6.38 -9.00
CA LYS A 58 -14.13 -6.95 -7.96
C LYS A 58 -15.57 -6.48 -8.13
N VAL A 59 -15.77 -5.22 -8.50
CA VAL A 59 -17.10 -4.68 -8.85
C VAL A 59 -17.68 -5.44 -10.03
N GLY A 60 -16.89 -5.68 -11.08
CA GLY A 60 -17.32 -6.46 -12.24
C GLY A 60 -17.80 -7.86 -11.85
N LYS A 61 -17.07 -8.56 -10.97
CA LYS A 61 -17.50 -9.87 -10.46
C LYS A 61 -18.85 -9.86 -9.74
N ILE A 62 -19.18 -8.79 -9.02
CA ILE A 62 -20.48 -8.63 -8.35
C ILE A 62 -21.56 -8.34 -9.39
N GLN A 63 -21.28 -7.48 -10.37
CA GLN A 63 -22.23 -7.14 -11.43
C GLN A 63 -22.56 -8.32 -12.34
N THR A 64 -21.60 -9.21 -12.58
CA THR A 64 -21.77 -10.41 -13.41
C THR A 64 -22.10 -11.65 -12.58
N TRP A 65 -22.47 -11.49 -11.31
CA TRP A 65 -22.84 -12.62 -10.46
C TRP A 65 -24.23 -13.13 -10.89
N PRO A 66 -24.39 -14.41 -11.28
CA PRO A 66 -25.67 -15.00 -11.67
C PRO A 66 -26.68 -15.17 -10.52
#